data_AF-M1DUQ9-F1
#
_entry.id   AF-M1DUQ9-F1
#
_cell.length_a   1.000
_cell.length_b   1.000
_cell.length_c   1.000
_cell.angle_alpha   90.00
_cell.angle_beta   90.00
_cell.angle_gamma   90.00
#
_symmetry.space_group_name_H-M   'P 1'
#
loop_
_entity.id
_entity.type
_entity.pdbx_description
1 polymer ?
#
loop_
_entity_poly.entity_id
_entity_poly.type
_entity_poly.pdbx_seq_one_letter_code
_entity_poly.pdbx_strand_id
1 'polypeptide(L)'
;METYLDAMDMWEAVEKDYNVPPLPNNPTTSQIKNHKDRKTRKSKAKVCLFSAVSSSIFTQIMSLKSAKAICDYLKAEYEGDERIRGMQVLNLIRDFEMQKMKELKLSKITLKGS
;
A
#
# COMPACT_ATOMS: atom_id res chain seq x y z
N MET A 1 -3.13 7.15 -6.07
CA MET A 1 -2.55 5.84 -5.65
C MET A 1 -1.26 5.55 -6.39
N GLU A 2 -1.24 5.69 -7.73
CA GLU A 2 -0.04 5.54 -8.58
C GLU A 2 1.16 6.37 -8.11
N THR A 3 1.04 7.70 -8.01
CA THR A 3 2.11 8.59 -7.53
C THR A 3 2.65 8.25 -6.14
N TYR A 4 1.80 7.71 -5.26
CA TYR A 4 2.20 7.26 -3.94
C TYR A 4 2.97 5.93 -3.98
N LEU A 5 2.53 4.97 -4.80
CA LEU A 5 3.21 3.70 -5.00
C LEU A 5 4.54 3.89 -5.75
N ASP A 6 4.61 4.85 -6.66
CA ASP A 6 5.81 5.23 -7.40
C ASP A 6 6.87 5.82 -6.45
N ALA A 7 6.48 6.78 -5.60
CA ALA A 7 7.33 7.34 -4.55
C ALA A 7 7.85 6.29 -3.54
N MET A 8 7.20 5.13 -3.46
CA MET A 8 7.54 4.02 -2.57
C MET A 8 8.29 2.88 -3.29
N ASP A 9 8.68 3.06 -4.56
CA ASP A 9 9.30 2.06 -5.43
C ASP A 9 8.47 0.77 -5.60
N MET A 10 7.14 0.89 -5.53
CA MET A 10 6.20 -0.23 -5.62
C MET A 10 5.43 -0.28 -6.93
N TRP A 11 5.37 0.82 -7.68
CA TRP A 11 4.54 0.95 -8.89
C TRP A 11 4.84 -0.14 -9.92
N GLU A 12 6.12 -0.41 -10.19
CA GLU A 12 6.54 -1.44 -11.15
C GLU A 12 5.93 -2.83 -10.84
N ALA A 13 5.75 -3.15 -9.55
CA ALA A 13 5.19 -4.43 -9.12
C ALA A 13 3.68 -4.55 -9.40
N VAL A 14 2.98 -3.41 -9.47
CA VAL A 14 1.56 -3.33 -9.80
C VAL A 14 1.38 -3.26 -11.32
N GLU A 15 2.14 -2.41 -12.00
CA GLU A 15 2.04 -2.18 -13.44
C GLU A 15 2.40 -3.42 -14.26
N LYS A 16 3.53 -4.07 -13.95
CA LYS A 16 4.05 -5.18 -14.77
C LYS A 16 3.51 -6.55 -14.38
N ASP A 17 2.82 -6.65 -13.24
CA ASP A 17 2.40 -7.89 -12.57
C ASP A 17 3.37 -9.08 -12.77
N TYR A 18 4.66 -8.83 -12.61
CA TYR A 18 5.66 -9.83 -12.99
C TYR A 18 5.62 -11.04 -12.04
N ASN A 19 5.91 -12.23 -12.57
CA ASN A 19 6.18 -13.38 -11.73
C ASN A 19 7.59 -13.31 -11.15
N VAL A 20 7.78 -13.81 -9.92
CA VAL A 20 9.11 -13.99 -9.33
C VAL A 20 9.46 -15.47 -9.44
N PRO A 21 10.27 -15.88 -10.42
CA PRO A 21 10.61 -17.28 -10.62
C PRO A 21 11.48 -17.80 -9.46
N PRO A 22 11.54 -19.14 -9.27
CA PRO A 22 12.45 -19.75 -8.31
C PRO A 22 13.90 -19.38 -8.60
N LEU A 23 14.73 -19.34 -7.54
CA LEU A 23 16.16 -19.20 -7.70
C LEU A 23 16.74 -20.44 -8.41
N PRO A 24 17.78 -20.28 -9.25
CA PRO A 24 18.51 -21.40 -9.83
C PRO A 24 19.28 -22.18 -8.75
N ASN A 25 19.74 -23.39 -9.06
CA ASN A 25 20.41 -24.29 -8.11
C ASN A 25 21.68 -23.71 -7.45
N ASN A 26 22.39 -22.80 -8.12
CA ASN A 26 23.57 -22.13 -7.56
C ASN A 26 23.47 -20.61 -7.79
N PRO A 27 22.68 -19.90 -6.97
CA PRO A 27 22.41 -18.49 -7.19
C PRO A 27 23.55 -17.63 -6.63
N THR A 28 23.88 -16.55 -7.32
CA THR A 28 24.81 -15.55 -6.80
C THR A 28 24.16 -14.71 -5.71
N THR A 29 24.95 -14.08 -4.84
CA THR A 29 24.46 -13.16 -3.81
C THR A 29 23.57 -12.04 -4.38
N SER A 30 23.91 -11.55 -5.59
CA SER A 30 23.11 -10.56 -6.30
C SER A 30 21.74 -11.10 -6.72
N GLN A 31 21.68 -12.34 -7.22
CA GLN A 31 20.41 -12.99 -7.59
C GLN A 31 19.52 -13.23 -6.37
N ILE A 32 20.10 -13.66 -5.25
CA ILE A 32 19.36 -13.85 -4.00
C ILE A 32 18.77 -12.53 -3.50
N LYS A 33 19.58 -11.46 -3.49
CA LYS A 33 19.15 -10.12 -3.08
C LYS A 33 18.00 -9.62 -3.96
N ASN A 34 18.17 -9.66 -5.29
CA ASN A 34 17.16 -9.21 -6.24
C ASN A 34 15.85 -10.00 -6.11
N HIS A 35 15.92 -11.33 -5.99
CA HIS A 35 14.74 -12.16 -5.78
C HIS A 35 13.98 -11.79 -4.49
N LYS A 36 14.70 -11.58 -3.39
CA LYS A 36 14.10 -11.12 -2.11
C LYS A 36 13.44 -9.75 -2.27
N ASP A 37 14.14 -8.79 -2.87
CA ASP A 37 13.64 -7.43 -3.07
C ASP A 37 12.37 -7.43 -3.94
N ARG A 38 12.36 -8.20 -5.03
CA ARG A 38 11.18 -8.34 -5.91
C ARG A 38 9.98 -8.97 -5.21
N LYS A 39 10.19 -10.00 -4.39
CA LYS A 39 9.12 -10.60 -3.57
C LYS A 39 8.59 -9.59 -2.54
N THR A 40 9.48 -8.92 -1.82
CA THR A 40 9.11 -7.93 -0.82
C THR A 40 8.34 -6.77 -1.44
N ARG A 41 8.76 -6.26 -2.60
CA ARG A 41 8.06 -5.20 -3.33
C ARG A 41 6.64 -5.60 -3.69
N LYS A 42 6.41 -6.80 -4.25
CA LYS A 42 5.06 -7.32 -4.53
C LYS A 42 4.20 -7.41 -3.26
N SER A 43 4.74 -7.95 -2.17
CA SER A 43 4.00 -8.06 -0.91
C SER A 43 3.63 -6.70 -0.32
N LYS A 44 4.56 -5.73 -0.33
CA LYS A 44 4.30 -4.39 0.18
C LYS A 44 3.27 -3.64 -0.68
N ALA A 45 3.35 -3.76 -2.01
CA ALA A 45 2.37 -3.18 -2.92
C ALA A 45 0.96 -3.74 -2.62
N LYS A 46 0.84 -5.07 -2.43
CA LYS A 46 -0.43 -5.71 -2.03
C LYS A 46 -0.95 -5.17 -0.71
N VAL A 47 -0.12 -5.15 0.35
CA VAL A 47 -0.53 -4.63 1.67
C VAL A 47 -0.96 -3.17 1.56
N CYS A 48 -0.20 -2.34 0.83
CA CYS A 48 -0.55 -0.94 0.61
C CYS A 48 -1.91 -0.77 -0.07
N LEU A 49 -2.18 -1.53 -1.13
CA LEU A 49 -3.48 -1.52 -1.81
C LEU A 49 -4.60 -2.01 -0.88
N PHE A 50 -4.36 -3.08 -0.10
CA PHE A 50 -5.34 -3.55 0.89
C PHE A 50 -5.58 -2.55 2.01
N SER A 51 -4.57 -1.81 2.46
CA SER A 51 -4.73 -0.76 3.47
C SER A 51 -5.42 0.48 2.92
N ALA A 52 -5.30 0.73 1.62
CA ALA A 52 -5.98 1.84 0.95
C ALA A 52 -7.48 1.57 0.75
N VAL A 53 -7.87 0.31 0.61
CA VAL A 53 -9.29 -0.08 0.67
C VAL A 53 -9.67 -0.13 2.15
N SER A 54 -10.58 0.74 2.61
CA SER A 54 -11.02 0.64 4.00
C SER A 54 -11.66 -0.74 4.23
N SER A 55 -11.46 -1.31 5.42
CA SER A 55 -12.11 -2.58 5.80
C SER A 55 -13.62 -2.55 5.63
N SER A 56 -14.25 -1.36 5.70
CA SER A 56 -15.68 -1.18 5.46
C SER A 56 -16.06 -1.40 4.00
N ILE A 57 -15.30 -0.84 3.03
CA ILE A 57 -15.54 -1.05 1.59
C ILE A 57 -15.30 -2.51 1.22
N PHE A 58 -14.23 -3.13 1.75
CA PHE A 58 -13.93 -4.54 1.51
C PHE A 58 -15.03 -5.48 2.04
N THR A 59 -15.52 -5.23 3.26
CA THR A 59 -16.61 -6.02 3.86
C THR A 59 -17.92 -5.87 3.08
N GLN A 60 -18.20 -4.67 2.57
CA GLN A 60 -19.37 -4.42 1.72
C GLN A 60 -19.27 -5.17 0.39
N ILE A 61 -18.11 -5.14 -0.28
CA ILE A 61 -17.87 -5.90 -1.52
C ILE A 61 -18.07 -7.40 -1.31
N MET A 62 -17.56 -7.95 -0.19
CA MET A 62 -17.71 -9.37 0.15
C MET A 62 -19.16 -9.81 0.39
N SER A 63 -20.08 -8.88 0.67
CA SER A 63 -21.51 -9.16 0.85
C SER A 63 -22.30 -9.19 -0.47
N LEU A 64 -21.69 -8.70 -1.57
CA LEU A 64 -22.32 -8.58 -2.88
C LEU A 64 -22.10 -9.84 -3.71
N LYS A 65 -23.18 -10.31 -4.36
CA LYS A 65 -23.22 -11.63 -5.02
C LYS A 65 -22.92 -11.63 -6.52
N SER A 66 -22.71 -10.47 -7.14
CA SER A 66 -22.47 -10.37 -8.59
C SER A 66 -21.47 -9.28 -8.95
N ALA A 67 -20.75 -9.48 -10.04
CA ALA A 67 -19.80 -8.50 -10.57
C ALA A 67 -20.47 -7.16 -10.90
N LYS A 68 -21.73 -7.18 -11.37
CA LYS A 68 -22.50 -5.95 -11.63
C LYS A 68 -22.78 -5.18 -10.34
N ALA A 69 -23.21 -5.87 -9.27
CA ALA A 69 -23.48 -5.24 -7.98
C ALA A 69 -22.23 -4.62 -7.36
N ILE A 70 -21.08 -5.29 -7.48
CA ILE A 70 -19.79 -4.75 -7.05
C ILE A 70 -19.42 -3.49 -7.85
N CYS A 71 -19.60 -3.52 -9.17
CA CYS A 71 -19.28 -2.38 -10.04
C CYS A 71 -20.21 -1.18 -9.80
N ASP A 72 -21.51 -1.41 -9.63
CA ASP A 72 -22.48 -0.35 -9.30
C ASP A 72 -22.20 0.26 -7.91
N TYR A 73 -21.84 -0.57 -6.92
CA TYR A 73 -21.46 -0.12 -5.57
C TYR A 73 -20.19 0.75 -5.60
N LEU A 74 -19.14 0.29 -6.30
CA LEU A 74 -17.91 1.06 -6.44
C LEU A 74 -18.15 2.39 -7.18
N LYS A 75 -19.00 2.41 -8.20
CA LYS A 75 -19.39 3.68 -8.84
C LYS A 75 -20.08 4.60 -7.84
N ALA A 76 -21.12 4.13 -7.15
CA ALA A 76 -21.84 4.96 -6.18
C ALA A 76 -20.97 5.48 -5.02
N GLU A 77 -20.05 4.65 -4.52
CA GLU A 77 -19.15 5.00 -3.42
C GLU A 77 -18.15 6.10 -3.81
N TYR A 78 -17.66 6.11 -5.06
CA TYR A 78 -16.61 7.03 -5.51
C TYR A 78 -17.08 8.18 -6.43
N GLU A 79 -18.32 8.14 -6.92
CA GLU A 79 -18.91 9.14 -7.81
C GLU A 79 -19.57 10.31 -7.03
N GLY A 80 -19.84 10.16 -5.73
CA GLY A 80 -20.34 11.23 -4.82
C GLY A 80 -19.27 11.88 -3.91
N ASP A 81 -18.00 11.61 -4.18
CA ASP A 81 -16.92 11.63 -3.18
C ASP A 81 -16.02 12.89 -3.23
N GLU A 82 -16.57 14.07 -2.97
CA GLU A 82 -15.74 15.24 -2.60
C GLU A 82 -15.53 15.33 -1.08
N ARG A 83 -16.54 14.97 -0.29
CA ARG A 83 -16.48 14.96 1.19
C ARG A 83 -15.63 13.83 1.76
N ILE A 84 -15.71 12.62 1.18
CA ILE A 84 -14.95 11.47 1.68
C ILE A 84 -13.48 11.56 1.22
N ARG A 85 -13.16 12.12 0.05
CA ARG A 85 -11.81 12.53 -0.38
C ARG A 85 -11.22 13.54 0.58
N GLY A 86 -11.98 14.57 0.95
CA GLY A 86 -11.57 15.54 1.97
C GLY A 86 -11.24 14.85 3.30
N MET A 87 -12.06 13.90 3.73
CA MET A 87 -11.88 13.18 5.00
C MET A 87 -10.73 12.16 4.95
N GLN A 88 -10.51 11.50 3.81
CA GLN A 88 -9.37 10.60 3.57
C GLN A 88 -8.05 11.38 3.49
N VAL A 89 -8.03 12.53 2.84
CA VAL A 89 -6.87 13.45 2.80
C VAL A 89 -6.57 13.96 4.21
N LEU A 90 -7.58 14.36 4.98
CA LEU A 90 -7.40 14.78 6.37
C LEU A 90 -6.86 13.66 7.27
N ASN A 91 -7.34 12.42 7.10
CA ASN A 91 -6.81 11.26 7.82
C ASN A 91 -5.36 10.95 7.40
N LEU A 92 -5.02 11.03 6.11
CA LEU A 92 -3.66 10.86 5.61
C LEU A 92 -2.70 11.92 6.16
N ILE A 93 -3.12 13.19 6.21
CA ILE A 93 -2.35 14.28 6.82
C ILE A 93 -2.11 13.98 8.30
N ARG A 94 -3.15 13.55 9.03
CA ARG A 94 -3.04 13.22 10.46
C ARG A 94 -2.09 12.05 10.71
N ASP A 95 -2.16 11.01 9.89
CA ASP A 95 -1.29 9.83 10.01
C ASP A 95 0.17 10.21 9.70
N PHE A 96 0.40 11.06 8.70
CA PHE A 96 1.73 11.58 8.37
C PHE A 96 2.33 12.43 9.50
N GLU A 97 1.55 13.36 10.08
CA GLU A 97 1.97 14.16 11.24
C GLU A 97 2.31 13.29 12.44
N MET A 98 1.49 12.27 12.71
CA MET A 98 1.72 11.33 13.81
C MET A 98 3.01 10.51 13.60
N GLN A 99 3.30 10.13 12.36
CA GLN A 99 4.51 9.41 12.00
C GLN A 99 5.76 10.29 12.16
N LYS A 100 5.70 11.55 11.73
CA LYS A 100 6.76 12.55 11.95
C LYS A 100 7.01 12.83 13.45
N MET A 101 5.96 12.91 14.27
CA MET A 101 6.11 13.06 15.72
C MET A 101 6.77 11.84 16.38
N LYS A 102 6.45 10.63 15.92
CA LYS A 102 7.09 9.39 16.41
C LYS A 102 8.57 9.36 16.06
N GLU A 103 8.95 9.73 14.83
CA GLU A 103 10.36 9.83 14.44
C GLU A 103 11.14 10.90 15.22
N LEU A 104 10.54 12.09 15.43
CA LEU A 104 11.14 13.15 16.24
C LEU A 104 11.30 12.78 17.72
N LYS A 105 10.36 12.00 18.28
CA LYS A 105 10.51 11.46 19.64
C LYS A 105 11.61 10.41 19.70
N LEU A 106 11.68 9.52 18.72
CA LEU A 106 12.70 8.48 18.65
C LEU A 106 14.10 9.07 18.54
N SER A 107 14.31 10.06 17.64
CA SER A 107 15.61 10.73 17.48
C SER A 107 16.06 11.51 18.72
N LYS A 108 15.14 12.15 19.46
CA LYS A 108 15.44 12.82 20.74
C LYS A 108 15.84 11.85 21.85
N ILE A 109 15.27 10.64 21.87
CA ILE A 109 15.63 9.61 22.86
C ILE A 109 17.04 9.08 22.56
N THR A 110 17.37 8.84 21.29
CA THR A 110 18.70 8.37 20.88
C THR A 110 19.80 9.40 21.18
N LEU A 111 19.52 10.70 21.01
CA LEU A 111 20.47 11.79 21.31
C LEU A 111 20.65 12.07 22.81
N LYS A 112 19.70 11.71 23.67
CA LYS A 112 19.83 11.87 25.14
C LYS A 112 20.45 10.65 25.84
N GLY A 113 20.54 9.52 25.14
CA GLY A 113 21.15 8.28 25.64
C GLY A 113 22.59 8.05 25.18
N SER A 114 23.21 9.05 24.53
CA SER A 114 24.63 9.10 24.15
C SER A 114 25.36 10.05 25.09
#